data_AF-Q2ULJ6-F1
#
_entry.id   AF-Q2ULJ6-F1
#
_cell.length_a   1.000
_cell.length_b   1.000
_cell.length_c   1.000
_cell.angle_alpha   90.00
_cell.angle_beta   90.00
_cell.angle_gamma   90.00
#
_symmetry.space_group_name_H-M   'P 1'
#
loop_
_entity.id
_entity.type
_entity.pdbx_description
1 polymer ?
#
loop_
_entity_poly.entity_id
_entity_poly.type
_entity_poly.pdbx_seq_one_letter_code
_entity_poly.pdbx_strand_id
1 'polypeptide(L)'
;MIKCFEANYPECLGVVLIHKAPWIFSGIWNIIKGWLDPVVASKINFTKNISDLEKFIPKDRIYKELEGDENWEYSYVEPKADENKTMEDTAKRDELVKERQQLAQELQDATIEWITVSRKKDEEAIKAAVEKRQALIERLRAQYWQLDPYIRATSLYDRLNILQGGGKIDFYPAEAKVNGAATNGTTTNGATNGTSN
;
A
#
# COMPACT_ATOMS: atom_id res chain seq x y z
N MET A 1 -11.81 -21.86 -4.39
CA MET A 1 -11.27 -20.51 -4.58
C MET A 1 -12.33 -19.43 -4.35
N ILE A 2 -13.45 -19.39 -5.08
CA ILE A 2 -14.54 -18.39 -4.88
C ILE A 2 -15.07 -18.37 -3.43
N LYS A 3 -15.46 -19.54 -2.89
CA LYS A 3 -15.89 -19.68 -1.48
C LYS A 3 -14.84 -19.23 -0.45
N CYS A 4 -13.55 -19.28 -0.80
CA CYS A 4 -12.49 -18.86 0.10
C CYS A 4 -12.41 -17.33 0.20
N PHE A 5 -12.63 -16.61 -0.91
CA PHE A 5 -12.68 -15.15 -0.90
C PHE A 5 -13.92 -14.65 -0.17
N GLU A 6 -15.08 -15.25 -0.39
CA GLU A 6 -16.32 -14.89 0.30
C GLU A 6 -16.23 -15.09 1.82
N ALA A 7 -15.61 -16.19 2.28
CA ALA A 7 -15.54 -16.50 3.70
C ALA A 7 -14.44 -15.73 4.46
N ASN A 8 -13.30 -15.45 3.82
CA ASN A 8 -12.13 -14.88 4.52
C ASN A 8 -11.84 -13.41 4.17
N TYR A 9 -12.38 -12.91 3.06
CA TYR A 9 -12.20 -11.53 2.60
C TYR A 9 -13.55 -10.91 2.18
N PRO A 10 -14.56 -10.93 3.07
CA PRO A 10 -15.86 -10.35 2.76
C PRO A 10 -15.70 -8.86 2.45
N GLU A 11 -16.40 -8.39 1.42
CA GLU A 11 -16.38 -7.00 0.96
C GLU A 11 -15.02 -6.42 0.51
N CYS A 12 -13.99 -7.25 0.32
CA CYS A 12 -12.72 -6.78 -0.25
C CYS A 12 -12.78 -6.54 -1.78
N LEU A 13 -13.78 -7.12 -2.47
CA LEU A 13 -13.96 -6.95 -3.89
C LEU A 13 -14.82 -5.71 -4.19
N GLY A 14 -14.23 -4.71 -4.84
CA GLY A 14 -14.94 -3.50 -5.28
C GLY A 14 -15.46 -3.61 -6.72
N VAL A 15 -14.56 -3.89 -7.67
CA VAL A 15 -14.87 -4.00 -9.11
C VAL A 15 -14.01 -5.07 -9.76
N VAL A 16 -14.56 -5.77 -10.76
CA VAL A 16 -13.82 -6.67 -11.65
C VAL A 16 -14.00 -6.16 -13.07
N LEU A 17 -12.90 -5.84 -13.75
CA LEU A 17 -12.92 -5.44 -15.16
C LEU A 17 -12.45 -6.62 -16.03
N ILE A 18 -13.33 -7.14 -16.87
CA ILE A 18 -12.98 -8.14 -17.87
C ILE A 18 -12.81 -7.42 -19.21
N HIS A 19 -11.56 -7.11 -19.55
CA HIS A 19 -11.22 -6.35 -20.75
C HIS A 19 -11.04 -7.22 -21.99
N LYS A 20 -11.53 -6.75 -23.15
CA LYS A 20 -11.43 -7.44 -24.45
C LYS A 20 -11.88 -8.91 -24.39
N ALA A 21 -12.95 -9.18 -23.64
CA ALA A 21 -13.53 -10.51 -23.57
C ALA A 21 -13.98 -10.99 -24.98
N PRO A 22 -13.61 -12.21 -25.41
CA PRO A 22 -14.09 -12.77 -26.68
C PRO A 22 -15.62 -12.85 -26.71
N TRP A 23 -16.22 -12.77 -27.90
CA TRP A 23 -17.69 -12.78 -28.06
C TRP A 23 -18.38 -14.01 -27.44
N ILE A 24 -17.71 -15.16 -27.41
CA ILE A 24 -18.20 -16.40 -26.78
C ILE A 24 -18.37 -16.27 -25.25
N PHE A 25 -17.66 -15.32 -24.62
CA PHE A 25 -17.69 -15.13 -23.18
C PHE A 25 -19.06 -14.68 -22.67
N SER A 26 -19.88 -14.02 -23.50
CA SER A 26 -21.26 -13.67 -23.11
C SER A 26 -22.12 -14.90 -22.79
N GLY A 27 -21.91 -16.02 -23.49
CA GLY A 27 -22.60 -17.28 -23.21
C GLY A 27 -22.13 -17.92 -21.91
N ILE A 28 -20.81 -17.97 -21.71
CA ILE A 28 -20.20 -18.50 -20.48
C ILE A 28 -20.62 -17.67 -19.26
N TRP A 29 -20.65 -16.35 -19.39
CA TRP A 29 -21.05 -15.43 -18.32
C TRP A 29 -22.47 -15.66 -17.83
N ASN A 30 -23.41 -15.97 -18.73
CA ASN A 30 -24.80 -16.27 -18.34
C ASN A 30 -24.91 -17.53 -17.48
N ILE A 31 -24.01 -18.50 -17.64
CA ILE A 31 -23.95 -19.71 -16.82
C ILE A 31 -23.31 -19.38 -15.46
N ILE A 32 -22.14 -18.72 -15.47
CA ILE A 32 -21.38 -18.38 -14.24
C ILE A 32 -22.19 -17.45 -13.33
N LYS A 33 -22.91 -16.48 -13.89
CA LYS A 33 -23.71 -15.52 -13.11
C LYS A 33 -24.74 -16.22 -12.22
N GLY A 34 -25.27 -17.37 -12.62
CA GLY A 34 -26.20 -18.15 -11.80
C GLY A 34 -25.57 -18.82 -10.58
N TRP A 35 -24.24 -18.90 -10.51
CA TRP A 35 -23.49 -19.50 -9.40
C TRP A 35 -22.84 -18.47 -8.47
N LEU A 36 -22.83 -17.20 -8.87
CA LEU A 36 -22.30 -16.09 -8.08
C LEU A 36 -23.41 -15.44 -7.27
N ASP A 37 -23.08 -14.99 -6.06
CA ASP A 37 -23.95 -14.10 -5.30
C ASP A 37 -24.26 -12.82 -6.12
N PRO A 38 -25.52 -12.31 -6.12
CA PRO A 38 -25.90 -11.13 -6.88
C PRO A 38 -25.05 -9.87 -6.61
N VAL A 39 -24.53 -9.71 -5.39
CA VAL A 39 -23.67 -8.58 -5.01
C VAL A 39 -22.29 -8.72 -5.66
N VAL A 40 -21.74 -9.94 -5.77
CA VAL A 40 -20.47 -10.18 -6.48
C VAL A 40 -20.66 -10.03 -7.99
N ALA A 41 -21.77 -10.55 -8.53
CA ALA A 41 -22.07 -10.47 -9.94
C ALA A 41 -22.24 -9.04 -10.45
N SER A 42 -22.79 -8.13 -9.64
CA SER A 42 -22.98 -6.71 -10.00
C SER A 42 -21.66 -5.91 -10.07
N LYS A 43 -20.60 -6.42 -9.43
CA LYS A 43 -19.26 -5.79 -9.43
C LYS A 43 -18.46 -6.10 -10.72
N ILE A 44 -18.92 -7.05 -11.54
CA ILE A 44 -18.26 -7.46 -12.79
C ILE A 44 -18.69 -6.58 -13.96
N ASN A 45 -17.71 -5.95 -14.61
CA ASN A 45 -17.89 -5.04 -15.73
C ASN A 45 -17.07 -5.52 -16.93
N PHE A 46 -17.66 -5.48 -18.12
CA PHE A 46 -16.99 -5.83 -19.37
C PHE A 46 -16.55 -4.56 -20.09
N THR A 47 -15.28 -4.49 -20.47
CA THR A 47 -14.72 -3.34 -21.20
C THR A 47 -14.18 -3.80 -22.55
N LYS A 48 -14.43 -3.06 -23.63
CA LYS A 48 -14.04 -3.47 -25.00
C LYS A 48 -12.87 -2.68 -25.58
N ASN A 49 -12.74 -1.43 -25.17
CA ASN A 49 -11.72 -0.49 -25.64
C ASN A 49 -11.20 0.36 -24.47
N ILE A 50 -10.20 1.19 -24.74
CA ILE A 50 -9.63 2.09 -23.73
C ILE A 50 -10.67 3.02 -23.09
N SER A 51 -11.61 3.57 -23.87
CA SER A 51 -12.65 4.47 -23.35
C SER A 51 -13.59 3.80 -22.35
N ASP A 52 -13.77 2.48 -22.42
CA ASP A 52 -14.50 1.72 -21.41
C ASP A 52 -13.68 1.54 -20.12
N LEU A 53 -12.36 1.35 -20.21
CA LEU A 53 -11.47 1.27 -19.06
C LEU A 53 -11.31 2.62 -18.35
N GLU A 54 -11.27 3.72 -19.11
CA GLU A 54 -11.14 5.10 -18.60
C GLU A 54 -12.28 5.51 -17.65
N LYS A 55 -13.43 4.82 -17.72
CA LYS A 55 -14.54 4.99 -16.76
C LYS A 55 -14.18 4.55 -15.34
N PHE A 56 -13.12 3.75 -15.19
CA PHE A 56 -12.71 3.13 -13.92
C PHE A 56 -11.27 3.48 -13.54
N ILE A 57 -10.37 3.63 -14.51
CA ILE A 57 -8.94 3.83 -14.29
C ILE A 57 -8.48 5.02 -15.14
N PRO A 58 -7.79 6.04 -14.57
CA PRO A 58 -7.21 7.12 -15.36
C PRO A 58 -6.27 6.59 -16.46
N LYS A 59 -6.32 7.19 -17.66
CA LYS A 59 -5.59 6.70 -18.84
C LYS A 59 -4.07 6.60 -18.63
N ASP A 60 -3.52 7.54 -17.88
CA ASP A 60 -2.10 7.59 -17.49
C ASP A 60 -1.69 6.48 -16.53
N ARG A 61 -2.64 5.67 -16.02
CA ARG A 61 -2.46 4.51 -15.16
C ARG A 61 -2.84 3.19 -15.82
N ILE A 62 -3.21 3.23 -17.10
CA ILE A 62 -3.49 2.03 -17.90
C ILE A 62 -2.23 1.69 -18.68
N TYR A 63 -1.81 0.43 -18.61
CA TYR A 63 -0.63 -0.05 -19.34
C TYR A 63 -0.78 0.12 -20.86
N LYS A 64 0.33 0.33 -21.57
CA LYS A 64 0.35 0.45 -23.03
C LYS A 64 -0.21 -0.78 -23.76
N GLU A 65 0.01 -1.97 -23.23
CA GLU A 65 -0.53 -3.24 -23.75
C GLU A 65 -2.07 -3.26 -23.73
N LEU A 66 -2.67 -2.45 -22.86
CA LEU A 66 -4.10 -2.22 -22.75
C LEU A 66 -4.55 -0.91 -23.40
N GLU A 67 -3.74 -0.33 -24.30
CA GLU A 67 -3.98 0.92 -25.03
C GLU A 67 -3.96 2.20 -24.16
N GLY A 68 -3.39 2.13 -22.95
CA GLY A 68 -3.17 3.30 -22.09
C GLY A 68 -1.83 4.00 -22.28
N ASP A 69 -1.52 4.97 -21.42
CA ASP A 69 -0.31 5.80 -21.53
C ASP A 69 0.82 5.36 -20.58
N GLU A 70 0.56 4.45 -19.62
CA GLU A 70 1.55 3.98 -18.65
C GLU A 70 2.54 3.02 -19.33
N ASN A 71 3.76 3.50 -19.55
CA ASN A 71 4.87 2.71 -20.09
C ASN A 71 5.65 2.04 -18.96
N TRP A 72 5.08 1.00 -18.37
CA TRP A 72 5.67 0.32 -17.22
C TRP A 72 5.88 -1.16 -17.52
N GLU A 73 7.03 -1.68 -17.10
CA GLU A 73 7.36 -3.10 -17.13
C GLU A 73 7.93 -3.48 -15.77
N TYR A 74 7.51 -4.61 -15.22
CA TYR A 74 7.95 -5.04 -13.90
C TYR A 74 9.46 -5.30 -13.85
N SER A 75 10.15 -4.58 -12.97
CA SER A 75 11.53 -4.86 -12.57
C SER A 75 11.64 -4.98 -11.05
N TYR A 76 12.33 -6.02 -10.56
CA TYR A 76 12.57 -6.18 -9.14
C TYR A 76 13.78 -5.36 -8.70
N VAL A 77 13.58 -4.41 -7.78
CA VAL A 77 14.68 -3.64 -7.19
C VAL A 77 15.29 -4.43 -6.04
N GLU A 78 16.52 -4.89 -6.26
CA GLU A 78 17.29 -5.67 -5.29
C GLU A 78 17.61 -4.88 -4.01
N PRO A 79 17.70 -5.57 -2.85
CA PRO A 79 18.18 -4.98 -1.61
C PRO A 79 19.61 -4.42 -1.74
N LYS A 80 19.88 -3.30 -1.06
CA LYS A 80 21.25 -2.78 -0.90
C LYS A 80 21.90 -3.41 0.33
N ALA A 81 23.20 -3.70 0.25
CA ALA A 81 23.92 -4.44 1.31
C ALA A 81 23.74 -3.87 2.72
N ASP A 82 23.68 -2.55 2.86
CA ASP A 82 23.61 -1.85 4.15
C ASP A 82 22.24 -1.24 4.48
N GLU A 83 21.18 -1.55 3.72
CA GLU A 83 19.88 -0.86 3.89
C GLU A 83 19.20 -1.14 5.24
N ASN A 84 19.61 -2.20 5.95
CA ASN A 84 19.08 -2.59 7.25
C ASN A 84 20.09 -2.48 8.39
N LYS A 85 21.23 -1.82 8.17
CA LYS A 85 22.31 -1.71 9.17
C LYS A 85 21.84 -1.13 10.50
N THR A 86 20.87 -0.22 10.48
CA THR A 86 20.26 0.37 11.68
C THR A 86 19.63 -0.68 12.62
N MET A 87 19.18 -1.82 12.09
CA MET A 87 18.62 -2.90 12.89
C MET A 87 19.65 -3.63 13.77
N GLU A 88 20.94 -3.46 13.50
CA GLU A 88 22.03 -3.98 14.33
C GLU A 88 22.15 -3.23 15.67
N ASP A 89 21.65 -1.98 15.75
CA ASP A 89 21.60 -1.20 16.98
C ASP A 89 20.48 -1.69 17.91
N THR A 90 20.76 -2.81 18.54
CA THR A 90 19.86 -3.47 19.49
C THR A 90 19.60 -2.64 20.74
N ALA A 91 20.58 -1.85 21.19
CA ALA A 91 20.44 -1.01 22.37
C ALA A 91 19.43 0.12 22.12
N LYS A 92 19.53 0.82 20.99
CA LYS A 92 18.59 1.89 20.65
C LYS A 92 17.20 1.34 20.34
N ARG A 93 17.12 0.20 19.67
CA ARG A 93 15.85 -0.51 19.47
C ARG A 93 15.15 -0.77 20.80
N ASP A 94 15.86 -1.35 21.76
CA ASP A 94 15.26 -1.75 23.05
C ASP A 94 14.80 -0.53 23.86
N GLU A 95 15.55 0.60 23.79
CA GLU A 95 15.14 1.90 24.32
C GLU A 95 13.81 2.38 23.70
N LEU A 96 13.71 2.38 22.36
CA LEU A 96 12.52 2.84 21.63
C LEU A 96 11.32 1.89 21.80
N VAL A 97 11.54 0.59 21.94
CA VAL A 97 10.50 -0.38 22.27
C VAL A 97 9.95 -0.11 23.67
N LYS A 98 10.82 0.16 24.65
CA LYS A 98 10.41 0.52 26.01
C LYS A 98 9.61 1.82 26.04
N GLU A 99 10.07 2.86 25.35
CA GLU A 99 9.31 4.11 25.22
C GLU A 99 7.93 3.84 24.62
N ARG A 100 7.85 3.04 23.56
CA ARG A 100 6.59 2.68 22.92
C ARG A 100 5.63 1.96 23.86
N GLN A 101 6.14 1.03 24.68
CA GLN A 101 5.35 0.33 25.70
C GLN A 101 4.80 1.30 26.75
N GLN A 102 5.61 2.27 27.19
CA GLN A 102 5.17 3.31 28.12
C GLN A 102 4.06 4.17 27.51
N LEU A 103 4.22 4.63 26.27
CA LEU A 103 3.18 5.38 25.55
C LEU A 103 1.88 4.58 25.38
N ALA A 104 1.99 3.28 25.12
CA ALA A 104 0.82 2.40 25.03
C ALA A 104 0.08 2.30 26.36
N GLN A 105 0.81 2.18 27.47
CA GLN A 105 0.21 2.18 28.81
C GLN A 105 -0.46 3.53 29.13
N GLU A 106 0.20 4.66 28.85
CA GLU A 106 -0.37 5.99 29.04
C GLU A 106 -1.66 6.18 28.22
N LEU A 107 -1.69 5.69 26.98
CA LEU A 107 -2.88 5.73 26.13
C LEU A 107 -4.01 4.85 26.68
N GLN A 108 -3.68 3.68 27.22
CA GLN A 108 -4.64 2.80 27.87
C GLN A 108 -5.26 3.48 29.09
N ASP A 109 -4.43 4.07 29.96
CA ASP A 109 -4.88 4.78 31.16
C ASP A 109 -5.76 5.99 30.80
N ALA A 110 -5.35 6.77 29.80
CA ALA A 110 -6.14 7.89 29.28
C ALA A 110 -7.49 7.42 28.67
N THR A 111 -7.53 6.23 28.08
CA THR A 111 -8.78 5.63 27.57
C THR A 111 -9.69 5.21 28.72
N ILE A 112 -9.15 4.63 29.79
CA ILE A 112 -9.92 4.30 31.02
C ILE A 112 -10.49 5.56 31.66
N GLU A 113 -9.69 6.63 31.73
CA GLU A 113 -10.11 7.94 32.22
C GLU A 113 -11.28 8.49 31.39
N TRP A 114 -11.12 8.52 30.07
CA TRP A 114 -12.17 8.95 29.13
C TRP A 114 -13.48 8.17 29.32
N ILE A 115 -13.43 6.84 29.45
CA ILE A 115 -14.61 6.01 29.73
C ILE A 115 -15.26 6.40 31.07
N THR A 116 -14.43 6.61 32.10
CA THR A 116 -14.89 6.93 33.45
C THR A 116 -15.61 8.28 33.51
N VAL A 117 -15.02 9.32 32.93
CA VAL A 117 -15.63 10.67 32.89
C VAL A 117 -16.85 10.71 31.97
N SER A 118 -16.83 9.95 30.86
CA SER A 118 -17.99 9.81 29.97
C SER A 118 -19.21 9.21 30.66
N ARG A 119 -19.00 8.23 31.55
CA ARG A 119 -20.07 7.64 32.37
C ARG A 119 -20.66 8.64 33.37
N LYS A 120 -19.82 9.56 33.90
CA LYS A 120 -20.25 10.61 34.83
C LYS A 120 -20.95 11.79 34.14
N LYS A 121 -20.91 11.87 32.81
CA LYS A 121 -21.49 12.96 31.99
C LYS A 121 -20.94 14.34 32.36
N ASP A 122 -19.66 14.40 32.73
CA ASP A 122 -18.94 15.65 33.00
C ASP A 122 -18.34 16.17 31.69
N GLU A 123 -18.98 17.17 31.08
CA GLU A 123 -18.63 17.64 29.73
C GLU A 123 -17.21 18.24 29.65
N GLU A 124 -16.77 18.98 30.66
CA GLU A 124 -15.42 19.56 30.69
C GLU A 124 -14.36 18.47 30.86
N ALA A 125 -14.59 17.54 31.77
CA ALA A 125 -13.67 16.41 31.97
C ALA A 125 -13.61 15.48 30.76
N ILE A 126 -14.73 15.27 30.06
CA ILE A 126 -14.78 14.52 28.80
C ILE A 126 -13.91 15.19 27.74
N LYS A 127 -14.06 16.50 27.55
CA LYS A 127 -13.27 17.24 26.56
C LYS A 127 -11.77 17.13 26.85
N ALA A 128 -11.36 17.36 28.10
CA ALA A 128 -9.96 17.23 28.50
C ALA A 128 -9.41 15.81 28.29
N ALA A 129 -10.19 14.77 28.61
CA ALA A 129 -9.80 13.39 28.39
C ALA A 129 -9.67 13.03 26.90
N VAL A 130 -10.55 13.56 26.04
CA VAL A 130 -10.45 13.40 24.58
C VAL A 130 -9.19 14.05 24.03
N GLU A 131 -8.90 15.30 24.42
CA GLU A 131 -7.69 16.02 23.97
C GLU A 131 -6.41 15.29 24.39
N LYS A 132 -6.32 14.87 25.67
CA LYS A 132 -5.20 14.07 26.18
C LYS A 132 -5.02 12.77 25.40
N ARG A 133 -6.12 12.04 25.16
CA ARG A 133 -6.10 10.78 24.40
C ARG A 133 -5.66 11.00 22.96
N GLN A 134 -6.14 12.04 22.29
CA GLN A 134 -5.76 12.37 20.92
C GLN A 134 -4.27 12.72 20.81
N ALA A 135 -3.74 13.47 21.77
CA ALA A 135 -2.31 13.80 21.84
C ALA A 135 -1.45 12.53 22.00
N LEU A 136 -1.86 11.59 22.86
CA LEU A 136 -1.16 10.31 23.03
C LEU A 136 -1.23 9.42 21.79
N ILE A 137 -2.37 9.39 21.08
CA ILE A 137 -2.50 8.68 19.79
C ILE A 137 -1.51 9.24 18.78
N GLU A 138 -1.42 10.56 18.64
CA GLU A 138 -0.50 11.19 17.69
C GLU A 138 0.96 10.95 18.07
N ARG A 139 1.29 11.01 19.36
CA ARG A 139 2.63 10.68 19.84
C ARG A 139 3.00 9.23 19.56
N LEU A 140 2.10 8.28 19.81
CA LEU A 140 2.32 6.86 19.53
C LEU A 140 2.46 6.59 18.02
N ARG A 141 1.71 7.31 17.18
CA ARG A 141 1.81 7.29 15.71
C ARG A 141 3.17 7.78 15.25
N ALA A 142 3.61 8.96 15.70
CA ALA A 142 4.89 9.55 15.33
C ALA A 142 6.08 8.71 15.84
N GLN A 143 5.99 8.20 17.07
CA GLN A 143 7.05 7.39 17.68
C GLN A 143 7.28 6.07 16.92
N TYR A 144 6.25 5.47 16.31
CA TYR A 144 6.44 4.29 15.46
C TYR A 144 7.48 4.53 14.37
N TRP A 145 7.45 5.70 13.73
CA TRP A 145 8.39 6.05 12.66
C TRP A 145 9.82 6.32 13.14
N GLN A 146 10.01 6.52 14.45
CA GLN A 146 11.34 6.56 15.06
C GLN A 146 11.86 5.14 15.32
N LEU A 147 10.98 4.22 15.71
CA LEU A 147 11.28 2.81 15.96
C LEU A 147 11.45 2.00 14.66
N ASP A 148 10.72 2.37 13.62
CA ASP A 148 10.59 1.64 12.35
C ASP A 148 11.93 1.15 11.76
N PRO A 149 12.99 2.00 11.63
CA PRO A 149 14.28 1.58 11.06
C PRO A 149 15.01 0.49 11.86
N TYR A 150 14.61 0.25 13.11
CA TYR A 150 15.25 -0.71 14.01
C TYR A 150 14.53 -2.06 14.06
N ILE A 151 13.28 -2.13 13.56
CA ILE A 151 12.42 -3.32 13.71
C ILE A 151 11.87 -3.85 12.39
N ARG A 152 11.87 -3.06 11.32
CA ARG A 152 11.31 -3.44 10.02
C ARG A 152 12.40 -3.41 8.97
N ALA A 153 12.58 -4.53 8.28
CA ALA A 153 13.45 -4.57 7.12
C ALA A 153 12.88 -3.72 5.97
N THR A 154 13.77 -3.02 5.26
CA THR A 154 13.46 -2.26 4.06
C THR A 154 12.81 -3.16 3.02
N SER A 155 11.60 -2.81 2.60
CA SER A 155 10.82 -3.54 1.61
C SER A 155 10.97 -2.96 0.21
N LEU A 156 10.43 -3.64 -0.80
CA LEU A 156 10.35 -3.11 -2.15
C LEU A 156 9.60 -1.76 -2.18
N TYR A 157 8.59 -1.56 -1.33
CA TYR A 157 7.82 -0.31 -1.27
C TYR A 157 8.66 0.86 -0.75
N ASP A 158 9.59 0.62 0.17
CA ASP A 158 10.53 1.63 0.64
C ASP A 158 11.53 1.98 -0.48
N ARG A 159 12.08 0.96 -1.16
CA ARG A 159 13.03 1.14 -2.29
C ARG A 159 12.41 1.87 -3.47
N LEU A 160 11.11 1.68 -3.70
CA LEU A 160 10.34 2.37 -4.74
C LEU A 160 9.77 3.72 -4.27
N ASN A 161 10.05 4.15 -3.04
CA ASN A 161 9.55 5.40 -2.45
C ASN A 161 8.01 5.47 -2.34
N ILE A 162 7.34 4.31 -2.33
CA ILE A 162 5.88 4.19 -2.19
C ILE A 162 5.49 4.38 -0.72
N LEU A 163 6.19 3.69 0.19
CA LEU A 163 6.04 3.88 1.63
C LEU A 163 7.10 4.86 2.10
N GLN A 164 6.68 5.98 2.67
CA GLN A 164 7.54 7.07 3.12
C GLN A 164 7.45 7.24 4.64
N GLY A 165 8.46 7.90 5.21
CA GLY A 165 8.48 8.23 6.63
C GLY A 165 7.22 8.98 7.08
N GLY A 166 6.81 8.74 8.34
CA GLY A 166 5.59 9.34 8.89
C GLY A 166 4.29 8.68 8.39
N GLY A 167 4.36 7.60 7.61
CA GLY A 167 3.21 6.82 7.14
C GLY A 167 2.56 7.41 5.91
N LYS A 168 3.28 8.30 5.22
CA LYS A 168 2.85 8.82 3.93
C LYS A 168 2.99 7.73 2.89
N ILE A 169 1.95 7.56 2.08
CA ILE A 169 1.94 6.65 0.94
C ILE A 169 1.82 7.49 -0.32
N ASP A 170 2.76 7.31 -1.22
CA ASP A 170 2.64 7.76 -2.61
C ASP A 170 2.42 6.50 -3.46
N PHE A 171 1.23 6.35 -4.03
CA PHE A 171 0.91 5.18 -4.85
C PHE A 171 1.66 5.18 -6.18
N TYR A 172 2.15 6.35 -6.62
CA TYR A 172 2.77 6.51 -7.94
C TYR A 172 3.94 7.50 -7.91
N PRO A 173 4.98 7.23 -7.10
CA PRO A 173 6.13 8.11 -6.99
C PRO A 173 6.94 8.07 -8.28
N ALA A 174 7.62 9.18 -8.60
CA ALA A 174 8.45 9.27 -9.80
C ALA A 174 9.59 8.24 -9.79
N GLU A 175 10.14 7.92 -8.61
CA GLU A 175 11.19 6.93 -8.43
C GLU A 175 10.73 5.51 -8.79
N ALA A 176 9.45 5.16 -8.57
CA ALA A 176 8.92 3.87 -8.98
C ALA A 176 8.84 3.73 -10.51
N LYS A 177 8.59 4.83 -11.23
CA LYS A 177 8.58 4.85 -12.69
C LYS A 177 9.97 4.67 -13.31
N VAL A 178 11.02 5.05 -12.60
CA VAL A 178 12.40 4.97 -13.07
C VAL A 178 13.08 3.68 -12.59
N ASN A 179 12.97 3.36 -11.31
CA ASN A 179 13.67 2.23 -10.68
C ASN A 179 12.90 0.91 -10.79
N GLY A 180 11.57 0.97 -10.87
CA GLY A 180 10.69 -0.20 -10.99
C GLY A 180 10.36 -0.57 -12.44
N ALA A 181 10.85 0.20 -13.41
CA ALA A 181 10.70 -0.06 -14.84
C ALA A 181 12.00 -0.67 -15.40
N ALA A 182 11.88 -1.77 -16.15
CA ALA A 182 12.98 -2.18 -17.02
C ALA A 182 13.20 -1.08 -18.07
N THR A 183 14.35 -0.38 -18.01
CA THR A 183 14.72 0.52 -19.09
C THR A 183 14.97 -0.34 -20.33
N ASN A 184 14.08 -0.26 -21.32
CA ASN A 184 14.34 -0.80 -22.65
C ASN A 184 15.72 -0.29 -23.09
N GLY A 185 16.66 -1.22 -23.27
CA GLY A 185 18.08 -0.95 -23.39
C GLY A 185 18.38 0.15 -24.40
N THR A 186 18.88 1.28 -23.91
CA THR A 186 19.70 2.15 -24.77
C THR A 186 21.09 1.53 -24.77
N THR A 187 21.38 0.76 -25.82
CA THR A 187 22.73 0.33 -26.18
C THR A 187 23.62 1.57 -26.32
N THR A 188 24.38 1.88 -25.27
CA THR A 188 25.56 2.72 -25.41
C THR A 188 26.67 1.83 -25.97
N ASN A 189 26.81 1.85 -27.30
CA ASN A 189 27.99 1.31 -27.97
C ASN A 189 29.22 2.11 -27.49
N GLY A 190 29.90 1.61 -26.48
CA GLY A 190 31.24 2.05 -26.09
C GLY A 190 32.22 1.61 -27.18
N ALA A 191 32.64 2.56 -28.01
CA ALA A 191 33.70 2.39 -28.98
C ALA A 191 35.02 2.02 -28.28
N THR A 192 35.52 0.81 -28.52
CA THR A 192 36.87 0.39 -28.15
C THR A 192 37.86 0.85 -29.22
N ASN A 193 38.45 2.04 -29.04
CA ASN A 193 39.69 2.38 -29.73
C ASN A 193 40.86 1.74 -28.99
N GLY A 194 41.28 0.56 -29.46
CA GLY A 194 42.56 -0.04 -29.09
C GLY A 194 43.69 0.67 -29.82
N THR A 195 44.53 1.41 -29.08
CA THR A 195 45.86 1.83 -29.52
C THR A 195 46.85 0.69 -29.29
N SER A 196 47.38 0.18 -30.39
CA SER A 196 48.55 -0.69 -30.46
C SER A 196 49.83 0.08 -30.08
N ASN A 197 50.64 -0.52 -29.21
CA ASN A 197 52.10 -0.49 -29.24
C ASN A 197 52.63 -1.80 -28.65
#